data_AF-A0A4Q5PWF0-F1
#
_entry.id   AF-A0A4Q5PWF0-F1
#
_cell.length_a   1.000
_cell.length_b   1.000
_cell.length_c   1.000
_cell.angle_alpha   90.00
_cell.angle_beta   90.00
_cell.angle_gamma   90.00
#
_symmetry.space_group_name_H-M   'P 1'
#
loop_
_entity.id
_entity.type
_entity.pdbx_description
1 polymer ?
#
loop_
_entity_poly.entity_id
_entity_poly.type
_entity_poly.pdbx_seq_one_letter_code
_entity_poly.pdbx_strand_id
1 'polypeptide(L)'
;GLVAGLNAALAASGSAPVVFDRADGYLGVMIDDLVTRGISEPYRMFTSRAEYRLTLRSDNADQRLTDKGIALGCIGGARIARHTAKMDALAAGKALTKALSITPNGAAKHGLTLNHDGQRRSAFDLLSYPDTDWATVAGIWPELSAIDPAIGGHIEIDAKYDVYLKRQTADVQAFRRDEGLLLSDVDYDKVPGLSNEARAKLKAASPHTLGQAGRLDGVTPAALGILTAYLRREARKSASVSAA
;
A
#
# COMPACT_ATOMS: atom_id res chain seq x y z
N GLY A 1 -11.12 19.63 17.00
CA GLY A 1 -10.36 20.88 17.19
C GLY A 1 -9.88 21.43 15.86
N LEU A 2 -8.65 21.10 15.46
CA LEU A 2 -8.00 21.63 14.25
C LEU A 2 -8.88 21.60 12.98
N VAL A 3 -9.41 20.43 12.60
CA VAL A 3 -10.24 20.28 11.38
C VAL A 3 -11.52 21.11 11.45
N ALA A 4 -12.14 21.19 12.62
CA ALA A 4 -13.32 22.03 12.82
C ALA A 4 -12.98 23.52 12.65
N GLY A 5 -11.86 23.97 13.19
CA GLY A 5 -11.38 25.35 13.00
C GLY A 5 -11.03 25.67 11.54
N LEU A 6 -10.37 24.75 10.84
CA LEU A 6 -10.09 24.88 9.40
C LEU A 6 -11.39 25.01 8.60
N ASN A 7 -12.36 24.13 8.84
CA ASN A 7 -13.64 24.16 8.13
C ASN A 7 -14.51 25.37 8.51
N ALA A 8 -14.41 25.87 9.74
CA ALA A 8 -15.07 27.12 10.12
C ALA A 8 -14.49 28.33 9.36
N ALA A 9 -13.15 28.41 9.21
CA ALA A 9 -12.50 29.45 8.42
C ALA A 9 -12.82 29.33 6.92
N LEU A 10 -12.86 28.09 6.38
CA LEU A 10 -13.26 27.85 4.99
C LEU A 10 -14.72 28.26 4.75
N ALA A 11 -15.63 27.92 5.66
CA ALA A 11 -17.02 28.34 5.58
C ALA A 11 -17.16 29.87 5.63
N ALA A 12 -16.43 30.55 6.54
CA ALA A 12 -16.44 32.01 6.65
C ALA A 12 -15.88 32.72 5.40
N SER A 13 -15.01 32.06 4.64
CA SER A 13 -14.44 32.57 3.38
C SER A 13 -15.18 32.11 2.12
N GLY A 14 -16.31 31.39 2.25
CA GLY A 14 -17.08 30.88 1.12
C GLY A 14 -16.42 29.73 0.36
N SER A 15 -15.40 29.10 0.96
CA SER A 15 -14.69 27.96 0.37
C SER A 15 -15.33 26.63 0.76
N ALA A 16 -15.10 25.60 -0.06
CA ALA A 16 -15.54 24.24 0.25
C ALA A 16 -14.82 23.69 1.50
N PRO A 17 -15.49 22.86 2.32
CA PRO A 17 -14.86 22.22 3.47
C PRO A 17 -13.76 21.26 3.02
N VAL A 18 -12.73 21.11 3.86
CA VAL A 18 -11.73 20.07 3.70
C VAL A 18 -12.13 18.81 4.46
N VAL A 19 -11.95 17.67 3.80
CA VAL A 19 -12.11 16.33 4.39
C VAL A 19 -10.74 15.67 4.45
N PHE A 20 -10.43 15.08 5.59
CA PHE A 20 -9.27 14.21 5.77
C PHE A 20 -9.78 12.76 5.80
N ASP A 21 -9.35 11.97 4.84
CA ASP A 21 -9.77 10.58 4.73
C ASP A 21 -8.92 9.65 5.60
N ARG A 22 -9.31 8.37 5.68
CA ARG A 22 -8.59 7.35 6.46
C ARG A 22 -7.17 7.08 5.93
N ALA A 23 -6.87 7.42 4.67
CA ALA A 23 -5.57 7.23 4.05
C ALA A 23 -4.62 8.42 4.26
N ASP A 24 -5.15 9.60 4.56
CA ASP A 24 -4.38 10.81 4.88
C ASP A 24 -3.63 10.67 6.21
N GLY A 25 -4.27 10.06 7.22
CA GLY A 25 -3.71 9.96 8.57
C GLY A 25 -4.69 9.51 9.64
N TYR A 26 -4.15 9.25 10.82
CA TYR A 26 -4.93 8.90 12.01
C TYR A 26 -5.99 9.95 12.39
N LEU A 27 -5.79 11.22 12.00
CA LEU A 27 -6.83 12.26 12.10
C LEU A 27 -8.11 11.90 11.33
N GLY A 28 -7.97 11.42 10.08
CA GLY A 28 -9.11 11.02 9.26
C GLY A 28 -9.73 9.72 9.73
N VAL A 29 -8.92 8.75 10.19
CA VAL A 29 -9.40 7.53 10.86
C VAL A 29 -10.30 7.88 12.06
N MET A 30 -9.85 8.79 12.91
CA MET A 30 -10.60 9.25 14.08
C MET A 30 -11.95 9.87 13.69
N ILE A 31 -11.93 10.80 12.73
CA ILE A 31 -13.13 11.53 12.31
C ILE A 31 -14.13 10.56 11.67
N ASP A 32 -13.66 9.67 10.79
CA ASP A 32 -14.51 8.68 10.14
C ASP A 32 -15.12 7.69 11.13
N ASP A 33 -14.34 7.15 12.07
CA ASP A 33 -14.89 6.24 13.09
C ASP A 33 -15.99 6.93 13.93
N LEU A 34 -15.76 8.18 14.33
CA LEU A 34 -16.71 8.96 15.14
C LEU A 34 -18.02 9.25 14.40
N VAL A 35 -17.94 9.55 13.10
CA VAL A 35 -19.12 9.92 12.29
C VAL A 35 -19.87 8.69 11.79
N THR A 36 -19.17 7.62 11.43
CA THR A 36 -19.76 6.45 10.76
C THR A 36 -20.27 5.40 11.73
N ARG A 37 -19.55 5.13 12.83
CA ARG A 37 -19.86 4.01 13.74
C ARG A 37 -20.67 4.42 14.96
N GLY A 38 -20.67 5.71 15.29
CA GLY A 38 -21.14 6.19 16.59
C GLY A 38 -20.28 5.65 17.74
N ILE A 39 -20.51 6.15 18.96
CA ILE A 39 -19.76 5.71 20.14
C ILE A 39 -20.70 5.41 21.31
N SER A 40 -20.58 4.21 21.88
CA SER A 40 -21.26 3.84 23.14
C SER A 40 -20.43 4.17 24.37
N GLU A 41 -19.10 4.29 24.19
CA GLU A 41 -18.13 4.64 25.23
C GLU A 41 -17.14 5.68 24.68
N PRO A 42 -16.42 6.44 25.52
CA PRO A 42 -15.46 7.44 25.06
C PRO A 42 -14.44 6.85 24.08
N TYR A 43 -14.39 7.42 22.86
CA TYR A 43 -13.50 6.97 21.79
C TYR A 43 -12.02 7.01 22.20
N ARG A 44 -11.27 5.97 21.84
CA ARG A 44 -9.82 5.88 22.07
C ARG A 44 -9.10 5.49 20.79
N MET A 45 -8.09 6.26 20.40
CA MET A 45 -7.31 6.02 19.18
C MET A 45 -6.62 4.66 19.12
N PHE A 46 -6.27 4.08 20.28
CA PHE A 46 -5.57 2.80 20.36
C PHE A 46 -6.46 1.61 19.94
N THR A 47 -7.79 1.75 20.03
CA THR A 47 -8.74 0.69 19.63
C THR A 47 -9.08 0.74 18.14
N SER A 48 -8.62 1.79 17.44
CA SER A 48 -8.94 2.05 16.03
C SER A 48 -8.05 1.23 15.12
N ARG A 49 -8.66 0.50 14.16
CA ARG A 49 -7.91 -0.21 13.12
C ARG A 49 -7.71 0.72 11.93
N ALA A 50 -6.46 1.13 11.72
CA ALA A 50 -6.05 1.82 10.50
C ALA A 50 -5.59 0.81 9.46
N GLU A 51 -6.29 0.74 8.33
CA GLU A 51 -6.00 -0.14 7.21
C GLU A 51 -4.65 0.18 6.56
N TYR A 52 -4.21 1.44 6.68
CA TYR A 52 -2.99 1.99 6.09
C TYR A 52 -1.83 2.15 7.09
N ARG A 53 -1.81 1.37 8.19
CA ARG A 53 -0.83 1.55 9.30
C ARG A 53 0.66 1.58 8.88
N LEU A 54 1.03 0.93 7.77
CA LEU A 54 2.41 0.92 7.25
C LEU A 54 2.78 2.24 6.55
N THR A 55 1.78 2.96 6.03
CA THR A 55 1.90 4.27 5.41
C THR A 55 1.70 5.39 6.43
N LEU A 56 0.81 5.19 7.41
CA LEU A 56 0.46 6.17 8.44
C LEU A 56 1.44 6.15 9.62
N ARG A 57 2.71 6.43 9.34
CA ARG A 57 3.75 6.42 10.37
C ARG A 57 3.91 7.79 11.01
N SER A 58 4.43 7.81 12.23
CA SER A 58 4.74 9.06 12.92
C SER A 58 5.87 9.83 12.23
N ASP A 59 6.86 9.12 11.69
CA ASP A 59 8.04 9.70 11.04
C ASP A 59 7.73 10.42 9.71
N ASN A 60 6.63 10.09 9.04
CA ASN A 60 6.29 10.64 7.73
C ASN A 60 5.03 11.52 7.73
N ALA A 61 4.54 11.93 8.91
CA ALA A 61 3.31 12.72 9.00
C ALA A 61 3.42 14.08 8.29
N ASP A 62 4.59 14.71 8.33
CA ASP A 62 4.88 15.94 7.60
C ASP A 62 4.88 15.73 6.09
N GLN A 63 5.48 14.63 5.61
CA GLN A 63 5.49 14.25 4.20
C GLN A 63 4.08 14.01 3.65
N ARG A 64 3.16 13.50 4.48
CA ARG A 64 1.77 13.24 4.09
C ARG A 64 0.87 14.48 4.14
N LEU A 65 1.03 15.32 5.15
CA LEU A 65 0.02 16.34 5.50
C LEU A 65 0.46 17.79 5.26
N THR A 66 1.76 18.08 5.15
CA THR A 66 2.21 19.47 5.07
C THR A 66 1.80 20.12 3.76
N ASP A 67 1.90 19.42 2.62
CA ASP A 67 1.47 19.96 1.32
C ASP A 67 -0.03 20.26 1.30
N LYS A 68 -0.84 19.39 1.90
CA LYS A 68 -2.28 19.64 2.11
C LYS A 68 -2.50 20.86 2.98
N GLY A 69 -1.72 21.04 4.04
CA GLY A 69 -1.77 22.24 4.88
C GLY A 69 -1.36 23.52 4.14
N ILE A 70 -0.36 23.44 3.26
CA ILE A 70 0.09 24.56 2.40
C ILE A 70 -1.05 24.97 1.47
N ALA A 71 -1.68 23.99 0.80
CA ALA A 71 -2.81 24.24 -0.08
C ALA A 71 -4.02 24.88 0.66
N LEU A 72 -4.20 24.55 1.95
CA LEU A 72 -5.21 25.15 2.81
C LEU A 72 -4.80 26.50 3.43
N GLY A 73 -3.56 26.95 3.20
CA GLY A 73 -3.05 28.21 3.75
C GLY A 73 -2.80 28.19 5.26
N CYS A 74 -2.72 27.02 5.90
CA CYS A 74 -2.58 26.90 7.36
C CYS A 74 -1.14 26.62 7.83
N ILE A 75 -0.17 26.69 6.92
CA ILE A 75 1.26 26.47 7.19
C ILE A 75 2.04 27.76 6.98
N GLY A 76 2.78 28.20 8.00
CA GLY A 76 3.60 29.42 7.94
C GLY A 76 4.88 29.26 7.11
N GLY A 77 5.38 30.35 6.52
CA GLY A 77 6.47 30.36 5.55
C GLY A 77 7.76 29.64 5.99
N ALA A 78 8.19 29.79 7.25
CA ALA A 78 9.37 29.08 7.77
C ALA A 78 9.20 27.55 7.74
N ARG A 79 7.98 27.05 8.00
CA ARG A 79 7.67 25.62 7.94
C ARG A 79 7.57 25.13 6.49
N ILE A 80 7.06 25.96 5.57
CA ILE A 80 7.07 25.68 4.13
C ILE A 80 8.51 25.48 3.65
N ALA A 81 9.39 26.46 3.90
CA ALA A 81 10.78 26.40 3.46
C ALA A 81 11.50 25.15 3.98
N ARG A 82 11.31 24.82 5.27
CA ARG A 82 11.88 23.61 5.87
C ARG A 82 11.32 22.32 5.25
N HIS A 83 10.00 22.27 5.00
CA HIS A 83 9.35 21.12 4.39
C HIS A 83 9.83 20.90 2.96
N THR A 84 9.85 21.95 2.13
CA THR A 84 10.34 21.88 0.75
C THR A 84 11.79 21.41 0.71
N ALA A 85 12.69 22.00 1.49
CA ALA A 85 14.09 21.57 1.55
C ALA A 85 14.25 20.11 1.98
N LYS A 86 13.45 19.65 2.96
CA LYS A 86 13.43 18.25 3.37
C LYS A 86 12.95 17.32 2.25
N MET A 87 11.86 17.68 1.56
CA MET A 87 11.31 16.86 0.47
C MET A 87 12.27 16.76 -0.71
N ASP A 88 12.94 17.87 -1.07
CA ASP A 88 13.96 17.88 -2.11
C ASP A 88 15.16 16.99 -1.74
N ALA A 89 15.65 17.09 -0.51
CA ALA A 89 16.74 16.26 -0.01
C ALA A 89 16.37 14.77 0.03
N LEU A 90 15.15 14.43 0.46
CA LEU A 90 14.63 13.05 0.42
C LEU A 90 14.53 12.52 -1.00
N ALA A 91 14.01 13.32 -1.94
CA ALA A 91 13.88 12.94 -3.34
C ALA A 91 15.26 12.68 -3.97
N ALA A 92 16.20 13.61 -3.79
CA ALA A 92 17.56 13.49 -4.30
C ALA A 92 18.30 12.29 -3.69
N GLY A 93 18.25 12.13 -2.36
CA GLY A 93 18.88 11.01 -1.66
C GLY A 93 18.30 9.67 -2.08
N LYS A 94 16.97 9.56 -2.18
CA LYS A 94 16.29 8.34 -2.65
C LYS A 94 16.66 8.02 -4.10
N ALA A 95 16.73 9.01 -4.98
CA ALA A 95 17.19 8.81 -6.36
C ALA A 95 18.63 8.29 -6.41
N LEU A 96 19.54 8.89 -5.62
CA LEU A 96 20.94 8.45 -5.54
C LEU A 96 21.04 6.99 -5.05
N THR A 97 20.35 6.64 -3.96
CA THR A 97 20.37 5.27 -3.43
C THR A 97 19.82 4.22 -4.41
N LYS A 98 18.92 4.61 -5.34
CA LYS A 98 18.41 3.72 -6.39
C LYS A 98 19.36 3.58 -7.57
N ALA A 99 20.15 4.62 -7.86
CA ALA A 99 21.13 4.61 -8.96
C ALA A 99 22.38 3.80 -8.59
N LEU A 100 22.84 3.92 -7.35
CA LEU A 100 24.00 3.19 -6.84
C LEU A 100 23.63 1.71 -6.64
N SER A 101 24.40 0.81 -7.26
CA SER A 101 24.14 -0.63 -7.17
C SER A 101 25.41 -1.47 -7.14
N ILE A 102 25.31 -2.65 -6.55
CA ILE A 102 26.41 -3.60 -6.40
C ILE A 102 25.96 -5.02 -6.79
N THR A 103 26.91 -5.85 -7.22
CA THR A 103 26.68 -7.28 -7.44
C THR A 103 26.88 -8.07 -6.14
N PRO A 104 26.36 -9.30 -6.00
CA PRO A 104 26.61 -10.13 -4.83
C PRO A 104 28.09 -10.31 -4.52
N ASN A 105 28.92 -10.52 -5.55
CA ASN A 105 30.37 -10.65 -5.40
C ASN A 105 31.05 -9.35 -4.96
N GLY A 106 30.51 -8.19 -5.36
CA GLY A 106 30.98 -6.90 -4.87
C GLY A 106 30.61 -6.68 -3.42
N ALA A 107 29.38 -7.00 -3.03
CA ALA A 107 28.85 -6.86 -1.68
C ALA A 107 29.64 -7.70 -0.67
N ALA A 108 30.06 -8.92 -1.06
CA ALA A 108 30.90 -9.79 -0.24
C ALA A 108 32.24 -9.14 0.18
N LYS A 109 32.80 -8.24 -0.63
CA LYS A 109 34.03 -7.51 -0.29
C LYS A 109 33.84 -6.51 0.87
N HIS A 110 32.59 -6.13 1.12
CA HIS A 110 32.17 -5.24 2.20
C HIS A 110 31.50 -6.01 3.35
N GLY A 111 31.63 -7.34 3.38
CA GLY A 111 31.05 -8.18 4.44
C GLY A 111 29.55 -8.40 4.34
N LEU A 112 28.91 -8.01 3.22
CA LEU A 112 27.48 -8.24 3.00
C LEU A 112 27.24 -9.59 2.31
N THR A 113 26.46 -10.44 2.98
CA THR A 113 26.03 -11.74 2.42
C THR A 113 24.73 -11.56 1.64
N LEU A 114 24.84 -11.58 0.31
CA LEU A 114 23.69 -11.56 -0.60
C LEU A 114 23.53 -12.91 -1.29
N ASN A 115 22.32 -13.21 -1.76
CA ASN A 115 22.09 -14.37 -2.62
C ASN A 115 22.95 -14.26 -3.90
N HIS A 116 23.69 -15.32 -4.24
CA HIS A 116 24.51 -15.38 -5.46
C HIS A 116 23.65 -15.67 -6.70
N ASP A 117 22.58 -14.90 -6.90
CA ASP A 117 21.66 -14.99 -8.04
C ASP A 117 22.12 -14.15 -9.24
N GLY A 118 23.28 -13.48 -9.13
CA GLY A 118 23.84 -12.59 -10.15
C GLY A 118 23.11 -11.26 -10.30
N GLN A 119 22.02 -11.02 -9.56
CA GLN A 119 21.25 -9.80 -9.67
C GLN A 119 21.89 -8.66 -8.89
N ARG A 120 21.90 -7.48 -9.50
CA ARG A 120 22.36 -6.26 -8.82
C ARG A 120 21.34 -5.83 -7.76
N ARG A 121 21.82 -5.28 -6.66
CA ARG A 121 21.01 -4.64 -5.62
C ARG A 121 21.42 -3.19 -5.50
N SER A 122 20.44 -2.29 -5.53
CA SER A 122 20.70 -0.87 -5.27
C SER A 122 21.00 -0.63 -3.79
N ALA A 123 21.61 0.50 -3.43
CA ALA A 123 21.77 0.88 -2.03
C ALA A 123 20.40 0.94 -1.32
N PHE A 124 19.35 1.39 -2.02
CA PHE A 124 17.98 1.38 -1.52
C PHE A 124 17.48 -0.05 -1.24
N ASP A 125 17.76 -1.01 -2.13
CA ASP A 125 17.39 -2.41 -1.90
C ASP A 125 18.14 -3.00 -0.71
N LEU A 126 19.43 -2.68 -0.56
CA LEU A 126 20.25 -3.16 0.56
C LEU A 126 19.73 -2.65 1.90
N LEU A 127 19.26 -1.40 2.00
CA LEU A 127 18.65 -0.85 3.21
C LEU A 127 17.38 -1.57 3.67
N SER A 128 16.79 -2.41 2.82
CA SER A 128 15.66 -3.27 3.21
C SER A 128 16.08 -4.55 3.96
N TYR A 129 17.38 -4.88 3.98
CA TYR A 129 17.90 -6.05 4.66
C TYR A 129 18.01 -5.76 6.17
N PRO A 130 17.68 -6.73 7.05
CA PRO A 130 17.68 -6.51 8.50
C PRO A 130 19.02 -6.03 9.07
N ASP A 131 20.12 -6.53 8.51
CA ASP A 131 21.49 -6.30 8.99
C ASP A 131 22.21 -5.20 8.19
N THR A 132 21.45 -4.31 7.53
CA THR A 132 22.00 -3.20 6.76
C THR A 132 21.35 -1.89 7.18
N ASP A 133 22.20 -0.94 7.58
CA ASP A 133 21.82 0.42 7.97
C ASP A 133 22.45 1.46 7.04
N TRP A 134 22.10 2.73 7.26
CA TRP A 134 22.64 3.84 6.49
C TRP A 134 24.18 3.91 6.51
N ALA A 135 24.80 3.64 7.67
CA ALA A 135 26.25 3.68 7.82
C ALA A 135 26.93 2.61 6.96
N THR A 136 26.34 1.43 6.89
CA THR A 136 26.83 0.31 6.07
C THR A 136 26.83 0.67 4.59
N VAL A 137 25.73 1.20 4.06
CA VAL A 137 25.67 1.59 2.63
C VAL A 137 26.57 2.80 2.33
N ALA A 138 26.69 3.77 3.25
CA ALA A 138 27.59 4.91 3.09
C ALA A 138 29.08 4.49 3.11
N GLY A 139 29.42 3.40 3.79
CA GLY A 139 30.74 2.79 3.75
C GLY A 139 31.08 2.12 2.41
N ILE A 140 30.07 1.75 1.61
CA ILE A 140 30.24 1.18 0.26
C ILE A 140 30.29 2.29 -0.79
N TRP A 141 29.45 3.32 -0.63
CA TRP A 141 29.35 4.46 -1.54
C TRP A 141 29.59 5.77 -0.79
N PRO A 142 30.81 6.33 -0.85
CA PRO A 142 31.16 7.56 -0.16
C PRO A 142 30.28 8.75 -0.50
N GLU A 143 29.65 8.79 -1.68
CA GLU A 143 28.75 9.88 -2.09
C GLU A 143 27.51 9.97 -1.18
N LEU A 144 27.11 8.87 -0.54
CA LEU A 144 26.01 8.85 0.43
C LEU A 144 26.38 9.57 1.74
N SER A 145 27.67 9.74 2.03
CA SER A 145 28.14 10.46 3.22
C SER A 145 27.90 11.96 3.15
N ALA A 146 27.61 12.51 1.97
CA ALA A 146 27.24 13.91 1.78
C ALA A 146 25.75 14.18 2.12
N ILE A 147 24.93 13.12 2.27
CA ILE A 147 23.53 13.25 2.66
C ILE A 147 23.43 13.42 4.17
N ASP A 148 22.60 14.38 4.59
CA ASP A 148 22.30 14.61 6.00
C ASP A 148 21.82 13.31 6.70
N PRO A 149 22.36 12.95 7.88
CA PRO A 149 22.01 11.70 8.56
C PRO A 149 20.52 11.52 8.86
N ALA A 150 19.76 12.60 9.11
CA ALA A 150 18.32 12.51 9.34
C ALA A 150 17.57 12.17 8.04
N ILE A 151 18.04 12.68 6.89
CA ILE A 151 17.54 12.30 5.56
C ILE A 151 17.88 10.84 5.28
N GLY A 152 19.12 10.42 5.58
CA GLY A 152 19.56 9.02 5.46
C GLY A 152 18.69 8.06 6.28
N GLY A 153 18.42 8.39 7.54
CA GLY A 153 17.54 7.60 8.41
C GLY A 153 16.11 7.51 7.88
N HIS A 154 15.56 8.58 7.30
CA HIS A 154 14.24 8.53 6.65
C HIS A 154 14.24 7.62 5.41
N ILE A 155 15.29 7.65 4.59
CA ILE A 155 15.42 6.79 3.41
C ILE A 155 15.55 5.32 3.84
N GLU A 156 16.30 5.03 4.90
CA GLU A 156 16.41 3.69 5.49
C GLU A 156 15.04 3.17 5.97
N ILE A 157 14.28 3.99 6.72
CA ILE A 157 12.92 3.64 7.14
C ILE A 157 12.05 3.36 5.91
N ASP A 158 12.09 4.24 4.90
CA ASP A 158 11.34 4.07 3.66
C ASP A 158 11.68 2.75 2.95
N ALA A 159 12.97 2.39 2.86
CA ALA A 159 13.42 1.13 2.25
C ALA A 159 12.91 -0.09 3.00
N LYS A 160 12.97 -0.08 4.33
CA LYS A 160 12.43 -1.17 5.18
C LYS A 160 10.93 -1.33 4.99
N TYR A 161 10.17 -0.24 4.93
CA TYR A 161 8.72 -0.30 4.73
C TYR A 161 8.30 -0.62 3.28
N ASP A 162 9.11 -0.25 2.28
CA ASP A 162 8.83 -0.48 0.86
C ASP A 162 8.60 -1.96 0.53
N VAL A 163 9.32 -2.88 1.18
CA VAL A 163 9.11 -4.33 1.03
C VAL A 163 7.69 -4.74 1.45
N TYR A 164 7.24 -4.27 2.61
CA TYR A 164 5.91 -4.59 3.12
C TYR A 164 4.81 -3.93 2.28
N LEU A 165 5.02 -2.70 1.83
CA LEU A 165 4.09 -1.97 0.97
C LEU A 165 3.96 -2.61 -0.42
N LYS A 166 5.07 -3.04 -1.02
CA LYS A 166 5.08 -3.80 -2.28
C LYS A 166 4.37 -5.14 -2.13
N ARG A 167 4.60 -5.85 -1.02
CA ARG A 167 3.88 -7.09 -0.72
C ARG A 167 2.38 -6.86 -0.58
N GLN A 168 1.97 -5.86 0.22
CA GLN A 168 0.56 -5.50 0.37
C GLN A 168 -0.08 -5.12 -0.98
N THR A 169 0.64 -4.37 -1.82
CA THR A 169 0.17 -3.99 -3.15
C THR A 169 0.02 -5.21 -4.05
N ALA A 170 0.99 -6.12 -4.04
CA ALA A 170 0.94 -7.37 -4.81
C ALA A 170 -0.22 -8.27 -4.35
N ASP A 171 -0.46 -8.37 -3.05
CA ASP A 171 -1.58 -9.12 -2.46
C ASP A 171 -2.92 -8.49 -2.87
N VAL A 172 -3.05 -7.16 -2.81
CA VAL A 172 -4.24 -6.43 -3.27
C VAL A 172 -4.46 -6.60 -4.78
N GLN A 173 -3.40 -6.57 -5.58
CA GLN A 173 -3.50 -6.80 -7.02
C GLN A 173 -3.86 -8.25 -7.34
N ALA A 174 -3.30 -9.23 -6.62
CA ALA A 174 -3.67 -10.63 -6.75
C ALA A 174 -5.15 -10.82 -6.40
N PHE A 175 -5.58 -10.26 -5.27
CA PHE A 175 -6.97 -10.26 -4.84
C PHE A 175 -7.90 -9.59 -5.86
N ARG A 176 -7.53 -8.43 -6.43
CA ARG A 176 -8.32 -7.75 -7.47
C ARG A 176 -8.36 -8.55 -8.78
N ARG A 177 -7.28 -9.24 -9.16
CA ARG A 177 -7.28 -10.14 -10.31
C ARG A 177 -8.23 -11.32 -10.08
N ASP A 178 -8.23 -11.85 -8.87
CA ASP A 178 -9.12 -12.96 -8.51
C ASP A 178 -10.58 -12.48 -8.38
N GLU A 179 -10.86 -11.34 -7.75
CA GLU A 179 -12.21 -10.73 -7.68
C GLU A 179 -12.73 -10.29 -9.06
N GLY A 180 -11.85 -9.86 -9.96
CA GLY A 180 -12.16 -9.37 -11.30
C GLY A 180 -12.33 -10.46 -12.36
N LEU A 181 -12.19 -11.75 -12.01
CA LEU A 181 -12.53 -12.86 -12.89
C LEU A 181 -14.02 -12.79 -13.23
N LEU A 182 -14.32 -12.59 -14.52
CA LEU A 182 -15.68 -12.55 -15.03
C LEU A 182 -16.32 -13.95 -14.93
N LEU A 183 -17.55 -13.97 -14.43
CA LEU A 183 -18.40 -15.16 -14.33
C LEU A 183 -19.48 -15.17 -15.43
N SER A 184 -19.22 -14.49 -16.55
CA SER A 184 -20.10 -14.49 -17.71
C SER A 184 -20.24 -15.90 -18.28
N ASP A 185 -21.49 -16.34 -18.48
CA ASP A 185 -21.87 -17.61 -19.11
C ASP A 185 -21.40 -18.89 -18.40
N VAL A 186 -21.13 -18.81 -17.09
CA VAL A 186 -20.81 -20.01 -16.31
C VAL A 186 -22.07 -20.83 -16.06
N ASP A 187 -22.13 -22.00 -16.67
CA ASP A 187 -23.10 -23.02 -16.30
C ASP A 187 -22.69 -23.65 -14.95
N TYR A 188 -23.22 -23.09 -13.87
CA TYR A 188 -22.92 -23.55 -12.53
C TYR A 188 -23.29 -25.02 -12.31
N ASP A 189 -24.16 -25.66 -13.10
CA ASP A 189 -24.45 -27.11 -13.01
C ASP A 189 -23.26 -27.97 -13.45
N LYS A 190 -22.41 -27.45 -14.32
CA LYS A 190 -21.25 -28.16 -14.85
C LYS A 190 -19.98 -27.97 -14.01
N VAL A 191 -20.04 -27.21 -12.92
CA VAL A 191 -18.90 -27.02 -12.00
C VAL A 191 -18.83 -28.19 -11.00
N PRO A 192 -17.84 -29.08 -11.12
CA PRO A 192 -17.70 -30.22 -10.23
C PRO A 192 -17.20 -29.78 -8.85
N GLY A 193 -17.72 -30.40 -7.78
CA GLY A 193 -17.33 -30.11 -6.39
C GLY A 193 -18.06 -28.94 -5.73
N LEU A 194 -18.89 -28.20 -6.48
CA LEU A 194 -19.71 -27.13 -5.91
C LEU A 194 -20.93 -27.72 -5.17
N SER A 195 -21.17 -27.30 -3.93
CA SER A 195 -22.32 -27.77 -3.14
C SER A 195 -23.64 -27.32 -3.77
N ASN A 196 -24.73 -28.05 -3.50
CA ASN A 196 -26.06 -27.69 -3.99
C ASN A 196 -26.51 -26.31 -3.49
N GLU A 197 -26.15 -25.95 -2.25
CA GLU A 197 -26.44 -24.65 -1.68
C GLU A 197 -25.68 -23.53 -2.40
N ALA A 198 -24.36 -23.67 -2.57
CA ALA A 198 -23.56 -22.68 -3.29
C ALA A 198 -24.04 -22.53 -4.74
N ARG A 199 -24.43 -23.63 -5.39
CA ARG A 199 -24.93 -23.66 -6.76
C ARG A 199 -26.25 -22.89 -6.90
N ALA A 200 -27.19 -23.15 -6.00
CA ALA A 200 -28.47 -22.45 -5.96
C ALA A 200 -28.28 -20.95 -5.75
N LYS A 201 -27.38 -20.56 -4.85
CA LYS A 201 -27.08 -19.16 -4.53
C LYS A 201 -26.38 -18.42 -5.68
N LEU A 202 -25.39 -19.04 -6.32
CA LEU A 202 -24.72 -18.46 -7.50
C LEU A 202 -25.68 -18.30 -8.68
N LYS A 203 -26.57 -19.27 -8.91
CA LYS A 203 -27.61 -19.17 -9.95
C LYS A 203 -28.62 -18.06 -9.66
N ALA A 204 -29.09 -17.97 -8.41
CA ALA A 204 -30.08 -16.97 -8.01
C ALA A 204 -29.52 -15.55 -8.08
N ALA A 205 -28.28 -15.34 -7.62
CA ALA A 205 -27.64 -14.03 -7.58
C ALA A 205 -27.00 -13.61 -8.91
N SER A 206 -26.71 -14.57 -9.80
CA SER A 206 -26.05 -14.38 -11.10
C SER A 206 -24.89 -13.37 -11.05
N PRO A 207 -23.87 -13.60 -10.19
CA PRO A 207 -22.80 -12.64 -10.00
C PRO A 207 -21.99 -12.47 -11.28
N HIS A 208 -21.63 -11.23 -11.61
CA HIS A 208 -20.83 -10.91 -12.78
C HIS A 208 -19.34 -11.18 -12.57
N THR A 209 -18.87 -11.19 -11.32
CA THR A 209 -17.47 -11.44 -10.99
C THR A 209 -17.32 -12.41 -9.82
N LEU A 210 -16.16 -13.06 -9.73
CA LEU A 210 -15.84 -13.95 -8.62
C LEU A 210 -15.85 -13.21 -7.27
N GLY A 211 -15.49 -11.91 -7.25
CA GLY A 211 -15.59 -11.08 -6.06
C GLY A 211 -17.03 -10.85 -5.62
N GLN A 212 -17.96 -10.66 -6.56
CA GLN A 212 -19.39 -10.57 -6.24
C GLN A 212 -19.92 -11.91 -5.71
N ALA A 213 -19.53 -13.02 -6.32
CA ALA A 213 -19.87 -14.36 -5.85
C ALA A 213 -19.41 -14.61 -4.40
N GLY A 214 -18.21 -14.14 -4.04
CA GLY A 214 -17.64 -14.32 -2.70
C GLY A 214 -18.29 -13.51 -1.58
N ARG A 215 -19.15 -12.55 -1.92
CA ARG A 215 -19.94 -11.77 -0.94
C ARG A 215 -21.32 -12.37 -0.68
N LEU A 216 -21.70 -13.42 -1.40
CA LEU A 216 -22.96 -14.12 -1.19
C LEU A 216 -22.88 -14.96 0.07
N ASP A 217 -23.86 -14.76 0.96
CA ASP A 217 -23.96 -15.55 2.19
C ASP A 217 -24.06 -17.05 1.86
N GLY A 218 -23.22 -17.89 2.46
CA GLY A 218 -23.11 -19.33 2.16
C GLY A 218 -22.32 -19.72 0.90
N VAL A 219 -21.72 -18.77 0.18
CA VAL A 219 -20.64 -19.07 -0.78
C VAL A 219 -19.31 -19.05 -0.03
N THR A 220 -18.74 -20.23 0.19
CA THR A 220 -17.51 -20.38 0.99
C THR A 220 -16.24 -20.11 0.17
N PRO A 221 -15.10 -19.81 0.81
CA PRO A 221 -13.81 -19.70 0.13
C PRO A 221 -13.44 -20.96 -0.68
N ALA A 222 -13.85 -22.14 -0.21
CA ALA A 222 -13.66 -23.40 -0.94
C ALA A 222 -14.47 -23.43 -2.26
N ALA A 223 -15.72 -22.97 -2.25
CA ALA A 223 -16.54 -22.87 -3.45
C ALA A 223 -15.95 -21.88 -4.48
N LEU A 224 -15.39 -20.75 -4.01
CA LEU A 224 -14.68 -19.79 -4.88
C LEU A 224 -13.40 -20.39 -5.47
N GLY A 225 -12.65 -21.18 -4.70
CA GLY A 225 -11.48 -21.91 -5.18
C GLY A 225 -11.81 -22.91 -6.29
N ILE A 226 -12.90 -23.65 -6.14
CA ILE A 226 -13.43 -24.58 -7.15
C ILE A 226 -13.82 -23.83 -8.43
N LEU A 227 -14.54 -22.72 -8.28
CA LEU A 227 -14.98 -21.89 -9.40
C LEU A 227 -13.78 -21.27 -10.16
N THR A 228 -12.76 -20.79 -9.43
CA THR A 228 -11.52 -20.27 -10.01
C THR A 228 -10.77 -21.33 -10.82
N ALA A 229 -10.63 -22.54 -10.26
CA ALA A 229 -9.97 -23.66 -10.92
C ALA A 229 -10.71 -24.08 -12.19
N TYR A 230 -12.05 -24.09 -12.15
CA TYR A 230 -12.91 -24.36 -13.30
C TYR A 230 -12.70 -23.34 -14.42
N LEU A 231 -12.79 -22.04 -14.12
CA LEU A 231 -12.60 -20.96 -15.10
C LEU A 231 -11.22 -21.01 -15.78
N ARG A 232 -10.15 -21.23 -15.00
CA ARG A 232 -8.79 -21.36 -15.53
C ARG A 232 -8.60 -22.59 -16.42
N ARG A 233 -9.38 -23.66 -16.20
CA ARG A 233 -9.37 -24.86 -17.05
C ARG A 233 -10.09 -24.61 -18.36
N GLU A 234 -11.27 -24.00 -18.31
CA GLU A 234 -12.06 -23.69 -19.51
C GLU A 234 -11.33 -22.66 -20.40
N ALA A 235 -10.73 -21.62 -19.82
CA ALA A 235 -9.90 -20.67 -20.56
C ALA A 235 -8.72 -21.33 -21.31
N ARG A 236 -8.08 -22.34 -20.69
CA ARG A 236 -7.01 -23.12 -21.33
C ARG A 236 -7.49 -23.99 -22.49
N LYS A 237 -8.68 -24.60 -22.37
CA LYS A 237 -9.28 -25.40 -23.45
C LYS A 237 -9.65 -24.52 -24.65
N SER A 238 -10.26 -23.36 -24.42
CA SER A 238 -10.60 -22.42 -25.49
C SER A 238 -9.35 -21.91 -26.23
N ALA A 239 -8.25 -21.64 -25.51
CA ALA A 239 -6.99 -21.24 -26.13
C ALA A 239 -6.34 -22.35 -26.99
N SER A 240 -6.42 -23.62 -26.59
CA SER A 240 -5.90 -24.74 -27.40
C SER A 240 -6.73 -25.04 -28.65
N VAL A 241 -8.03 -24.75 -28.63
CA VAL A 241 -8.92 -24.94 -29.80
C VAL A 241 -8.77 -23.81 -30.82
N SER A 242 -8.39 -22.60 -30.37
CA SER A 242 -8.15 -21.46 -31.28
C SER A 242 -6.77 -21.49 -31.96
N ALA A 243 -5.84 -22.33 -31.48
CA ALA A 243 -4.47 -22.43 -31.99
C ALA A 243 -4.26 -23.66 -32.91
N ALA A 244 -5.29 -24.48 -33.10
CA ALA A 244 -5.33 -25.64 -33.99
C ALA A 244 -6.22 -25.32 -35.20
#